data_AF-A0A4U7F693-F1
#
_entry.id   AF-A0A4U7F693-F1
#
_cell.length_a   1.000
_cell.length_b   1.000
_cell.length_c   1.000
_cell.angle_alpha   90.00
_cell.angle_beta   90.00
_cell.angle_gamma   90.00
#
_symmetry.space_group_name_H-M   'P 1'
#
loop_
_entity.id
_entity.type
_entity.pdbx_description
1 polymer ?
#
loop_
_entity_poly.entity_id
_entity_poly.type
_entity_poly.pdbx_seq_one_letter_code
_entity_poly.pdbx_strand_id
1 'polypeptide(L)'
;MVSASDTTRGAVGTTQVVPSRRLAYTMLDGSTDLDSVADAVSAHVVDVEGAAPSVVVDDVTPVLVDRGLDATGSFVAALGSLSDVAEVVVGCSYRLEAAADVRSLFDPTDVSDPVDHPVTGALDRLRRDDPTTFGYVRRHWAEARDGIERCTRNYPQSKQVHAALSDPATTPRTLGATLSGLVRLDVLDTWGETVGSTRYDLTAYDPDRMWAVGAALATSSEERDADDESATVGDD
;
A
#
# COMPACT_ATOMS: atom_id res chain seq x y z
N MET A 1 2.10 28.26 -3.85
CA MET A 1 1.13 28.95 -2.96
C MET A 1 -0.24 28.37 -3.26
N VAL A 2 -0.66 27.37 -2.47
CA VAL A 2 -1.94 26.67 -2.67
C VAL A 2 -3.05 27.57 -2.16
N SER A 3 -3.96 27.96 -3.06
CA SER A 3 -5.17 28.71 -2.73
C SER A 3 -6.33 27.70 -2.70
N ALA A 4 -6.74 27.30 -1.51
CA ALA A 4 -8.00 26.60 -1.30
C ALA A 4 -9.12 27.66 -1.34
N SER A 5 -9.89 27.68 -2.42
CA SER A 5 -11.13 28.44 -2.46
C SER A 5 -12.29 27.49 -2.17
N ASP A 6 -12.82 27.67 -0.97
CA ASP A 6 -14.08 27.15 -0.47
C ASP A 6 -15.24 27.68 -1.33
N THR A 7 -15.86 26.82 -2.15
CA THR A 7 -17.18 26.94 -2.80
C THR A 7 -17.44 25.56 -3.44
N THR A 8 -18.36 24.70 -3.02
CA THR A 8 -19.82 24.89 -3.06
C THR A 8 -20.50 23.85 -2.16
N ARG A 9 -21.39 24.32 -1.29
CA ARG A 9 -22.41 23.53 -0.60
C ARG A 9 -23.59 23.32 -1.55
N GLY A 10 -23.81 22.10 -2.06
CA GLY A 10 -25.11 21.65 -2.60
C GLY A 10 -25.10 20.96 -3.98
N ALA A 11 -25.47 19.68 -3.97
CA ALA A 11 -26.17 18.86 -4.99
C ALA A 11 -25.51 18.53 -6.35
N VAL A 12 -25.58 17.22 -6.67
CA VAL A 12 -25.29 16.53 -7.93
C VAL A 12 -23.80 16.41 -8.23
N GLY A 13 -23.31 15.18 -8.46
CA GLY A 13 -21.94 14.93 -8.90
C GLY A 13 -21.56 15.83 -10.09
N THR A 14 -20.73 16.84 -9.82
CA THR A 14 -20.28 17.80 -10.83
C THR A 14 -18.82 17.52 -11.14
N THR A 15 -18.54 17.07 -12.36
CA THR A 15 -17.20 17.15 -12.94
C THR A 15 -16.91 18.62 -13.23
N GLN A 16 -16.01 19.25 -12.48
CA GLN A 16 -15.52 20.58 -12.81
C GLN A 16 -14.13 20.48 -13.44
N VAL A 17 -13.99 21.04 -14.65
CA VAL A 17 -12.71 21.12 -15.37
C VAL A 17 -12.18 22.54 -15.21
N VAL A 18 -10.99 22.70 -14.63
CA VAL A 18 -10.33 24.02 -14.50
C VAL A 18 -9.51 24.26 -15.79
N PRO A 19 -9.94 25.15 -16.70
CA PRO A 19 -9.39 25.24 -18.06
C PRO A 19 -7.90 25.63 -18.10
N SER A 20 -7.43 26.35 -17.09
CA SER A 20 -6.06 26.85 -17.00
C SER A 20 -5.10 25.90 -16.26
N ARG A 21 -5.61 24.79 -15.70
CA ARG A 21 -4.83 23.86 -14.87
C ARG A 21 -4.99 22.38 -15.24
N ARG A 22 -5.75 22.04 -16.30
CA ARG A 22 -5.99 20.65 -16.76
C ARG A 22 -6.40 19.70 -15.63
N LEU A 23 -7.12 20.21 -14.64
CA LEU A 23 -7.57 19.44 -13.50
C LEU A 23 -9.06 19.18 -13.68
N ALA A 24 -9.44 17.90 -13.78
CA ALA A 24 -10.82 17.46 -13.67
C ALA A 24 -11.02 16.84 -12.29
N TYR A 25 -12.04 17.29 -11.57
CA TYR A 25 -12.41 16.69 -10.28
C TYR A 25 -13.84 16.17 -10.37
N THR A 26 -14.03 14.91 -10.00
CA THR A 26 -15.32 14.23 -9.98
C THR A 26 -15.61 13.77 -8.56
N MET A 27 -16.69 14.31 -7.98
CA MET A 27 -17.21 13.82 -6.70
C MET A 27 -18.06 12.59 -6.94
N LEU A 28 -17.66 11.47 -6.37
CA LEU A 28 -18.45 10.25 -6.33
C LEU A 28 -19.43 10.36 -5.17
N ASP A 29 -20.72 10.36 -5.47
CA ASP A 29 -21.76 10.15 -4.46
C ASP A 29 -22.39 8.76 -4.59
N GLY A 30 -23.14 8.35 -3.57
CA GLY A 30 -23.77 7.03 -3.51
C GLY A 30 -24.73 6.72 -4.67
N SER A 31 -25.11 7.69 -5.51
CA SER A 31 -25.96 7.50 -6.69
C SER A 31 -25.20 7.44 -8.01
N THR A 32 -23.90 7.73 -7.99
CA THR A 32 -23.06 7.81 -9.18
C THR A 32 -22.80 6.40 -9.73
N ASP A 33 -22.94 6.23 -11.04
CA ASP A 33 -22.59 5.00 -11.73
C ASP A 33 -21.09 4.99 -12.04
N LEU A 34 -20.37 3.99 -11.53
CA LEU A 34 -18.91 3.91 -11.64
C LEU A 34 -18.45 3.68 -13.08
N ASP A 35 -19.23 2.95 -13.87
CA ASP A 35 -18.94 2.72 -15.29
C ASP A 35 -19.05 4.05 -16.07
N SER A 36 -20.14 4.79 -15.84
CA SER A 36 -20.32 6.14 -16.40
C SER A 36 -19.19 7.11 -16.03
N VAL A 37 -18.60 6.97 -14.84
CA VAL A 37 -17.43 7.79 -14.42
C VAL A 37 -16.19 7.38 -15.19
N ALA A 38 -15.90 6.09 -15.31
CA ALA A 38 -14.74 5.59 -16.06
C ALA A 38 -14.83 6.03 -17.55
N ASP A 39 -16.01 5.94 -18.14
CA ASP A 39 -16.27 6.41 -19.51
C ASP A 39 -16.04 7.92 -19.66
N ALA A 40 -16.51 8.72 -18.69
CA ALA A 40 -16.31 10.17 -18.70
C ALA A 40 -14.83 10.56 -18.56
N VAL A 41 -14.09 9.86 -17.69
CA VAL A 41 -12.63 10.06 -17.55
C VAL A 41 -11.92 9.67 -18.84
N SER A 42 -12.26 8.52 -19.43
CA SER A 42 -11.69 8.07 -20.71
C SER A 42 -11.89 9.09 -21.82
N ALA A 43 -13.11 9.61 -21.98
CA ALA A 43 -13.40 10.65 -22.97
C ALA A 43 -12.56 11.91 -22.73
N HIS A 44 -12.40 12.31 -21.46
CA HIS A 44 -11.59 13.49 -21.13
C HIS A 44 -10.11 13.30 -21.45
N VAL A 45 -9.53 12.14 -21.13
CA VAL A 45 -8.11 11.85 -21.39
C VAL A 45 -7.80 11.94 -22.89
N VAL A 46 -8.68 11.41 -23.75
CA VAL A 46 -8.53 11.46 -25.21
C VAL A 46 -8.56 12.90 -25.74
N ASP A 47 -9.32 13.79 -25.11
CA ASP A 47 -9.49 15.18 -25.55
C ASP A 47 -8.35 16.12 -25.07
N VAL A 48 -7.45 15.66 -24.20
CA VAL A 48 -6.34 16.49 -23.68
C VAL A 48 -5.20 16.58 -24.71
N GLU A 49 -5.02 17.75 -25.32
CA GLU A 49 -3.85 18.02 -26.16
C GLU A 49 -2.57 18.21 -25.31
N GLY A 50 -1.47 17.53 -25.63
CA GLY A 50 -0.15 17.73 -25.01
C GLY A 50 0.34 16.52 -24.22
N ALA A 51 0.95 16.74 -23.05
CA ALA A 51 1.42 15.65 -22.20
C ALA A 51 0.24 14.85 -21.63
N ALA A 52 0.43 13.53 -21.55
CA ALA A 52 -0.54 12.60 -20.96
C ALA A 52 -0.92 13.05 -19.53
N PRO A 53 -2.22 13.19 -19.22
CA PRO A 53 -2.66 13.58 -17.88
C PRO A 53 -2.44 12.46 -16.86
N SER A 54 -2.34 12.81 -15.58
CA SER A 54 -2.47 11.86 -14.48
C SER A 54 -3.91 11.87 -13.96
N VAL A 55 -4.42 10.70 -13.58
CA VAL A 55 -5.73 10.54 -12.96
C VAL A 55 -5.55 10.31 -11.47
N VAL A 56 -6.24 11.10 -10.64
CA VAL A 56 -6.19 10.96 -9.19
C VAL A 56 -7.59 10.68 -8.67
N VAL A 57 -7.75 9.57 -7.95
CA VAL A 57 -8.91 9.26 -7.13
C VAL A 57 -8.55 9.63 -5.70
N ASP A 58 -9.26 10.60 -5.11
CA ASP A 58 -8.92 11.17 -3.80
C ASP A 58 -9.04 10.15 -2.65
N ASP A 59 -10.19 9.49 -2.54
CA ASP A 59 -10.41 8.43 -1.55
C ASP A 59 -11.42 7.41 -2.07
N VAL A 60 -10.98 6.16 -2.23
CA VAL A 60 -11.85 5.06 -2.68
C VAL A 60 -12.60 4.39 -1.52
N THR A 61 -12.23 4.64 -0.25
CA THR A 61 -12.82 3.98 0.91
C THR A 61 -14.33 4.15 1.01
N PRO A 62 -14.94 5.33 0.75
CA PRO A 62 -16.39 5.46 0.74
C PRO A 62 -17.06 4.58 -0.32
N VAL A 63 -16.46 4.48 -1.52
CA VAL A 63 -16.96 3.63 -2.61
C VAL A 63 -16.87 2.15 -2.22
N LEU A 64 -15.76 1.77 -1.58
CA LEU A 64 -15.54 0.42 -1.06
C LEU A 64 -16.60 0.03 -0.03
N VAL A 65 -16.89 0.93 0.91
CA VAL A 65 -17.91 0.71 1.96
C VAL A 65 -19.33 0.64 1.37
N ASP A 66 -19.66 1.52 0.42
CA ASP A 66 -21.02 1.62 -0.11
C ASP A 66 -21.33 0.60 -1.21
N ARG A 67 -20.34 0.24 -2.04
CA ARG A 67 -20.50 -0.58 -3.25
C ARG A 67 -19.78 -1.93 -3.19
N GLY A 68 -18.90 -2.13 -2.21
CA GLY A 68 -18.17 -3.38 -1.99
C GLY A 68 -16.93 -3.54 -2.86
N LEU A 69 -16.17 -4.58 -2.54
CA LEU A 69 -14.87 -4.93 -3.13
C LEU A 69 -14.93 -5.12 -4.65
N ASP A 70 -15.87 -5.91 -5.15
CA ASP A 70 -15.93 -6.28 -6.57
C ASP A 70 -16.18 -5.07 -7.49
N ALA A 71 -17.13 -4.20 -7.10
CA ALA A 71 -17.46 -2.99 -7.85
C ALA A 71 -16.30 -2.00 -7.82
N THR A 72 -15.67 -1.84 -6.65
CA THR A 72 -14.53 -0.95 -6.46
C THR A 72 -13.31 -1.43 -7.24
N GLY A 73 -13.02 -2.74 -7.19
CA GLY A 73 -11.93 -3.34 -7.95
C GLY A 73 -12.14 -3.22 -9.45
N SER A 74 -13.37 -3.40 -9.93
CA SER A 74 -13.70 -3.20 -11.35
C SER A 74 -13.49 -1.75 -11.77
N PHE A 75 -13.87 -0.79 -10.92
CA PHE A 75 -13.66 0.64 -11.17
C PHE A 75 -12.17 1.02 -11.21
N VAL A 76 -11.38 0.59 -10.22
CA VAL A 76 -9.93 0.84 -10.19
C VAL A 76 -9.24 0.19 -11.39
N ALA A 77 -9.62 -1.03 -11.76
CA ALA A 77 -9.09 -1.72 -12.94
C ALA A 77 -9.45 -1.00 -14.24
N ALA A 78 -10.67 -0.49 -14.37
CA ALA A 78 -11.09 0.29 -15.53
C ALA A 78 -10.22 1.55 -15.69
N LEU A 79 -10.00 2.31 -14.60
CA LEU A 79 -9.11 3.47 -14.61
C LEU A 79 -7.66 3.09 -14.93
N GLY A 80 -7.14 2.02 -14.35
CA GLY A 80 -5.78 1.52 -14.63
C GLY A 80 -5.58 1.01 -16.06
N SER A 81 -6.66 0.73 -16.78
CA SER A 81 -6.63 0.28 -18.18
C SER A 81 -6.69 1.41 -19.22
N LEU A 82 -6.82 2.66 -18.77
CA LEU A 82 -6.88 3.82 -19.66
C LEU A 82 -5.56 3.99 -20.41
N SER A 83 -5.63 4.10 -21.75
CA SER A 83 -4.49 4.52 -22.56
C SER A 83 -4.26 6.02 -22.43
N ASP A 84 -3.04 6.46 -22.74
CA ASP A 84 -2.69 7.89 -22.82
C ASP A 84 -2.81 8.66 -21.50
N VAL A 85 -2.82 7.93 -20.38
CA VAL A 85 -2.67 8.45 -19.02
C VAL A 85 -1.21 8.22 -18.58
N ALA A 86 -0.61 9.22 -17.93
CA ALA A 86 0.74 9.09 -17.38
C ALA A 86 0.77 8.16 -16.17
N GLU A 87 -0.24 8.28 -15.31
CA GLU A 87 -0.36 7.57 -14.03
C GLU A 87 -1.80 7.61 -13.51
N VAL A 88 -2.20 6.57 -12.78
CA VAL A 88 -3.43 6.53 -11.98
C VAL A 88 -3.06 6.39 -10.51
N VAL A 89 -3.35 7.43 -9.71
CA VAL A 89 -3.15 7.44 -8.26
C VAL A 89 -4.50 7.23 -7.59
N VAL A 90 -4.57 6.26 -6.66
CA VAL A 90 -5.79 6.00 -5.89
C VAL A 90 -5.49 6.16 -4.42
N GLY A 91 -6.00 7.25 -3.84
CA GLY A 91 -6.00 7.45 -2.41
C GLY A 91 -7.00 6.53 -1.72
N CYS A 92 -6.64 6.09 -0.52
CA CYS A 92 -7.45 5.21 0.29
C CYS A 92 -7.25 5.55 1.77
N SER A 93 -8.31 5.98 2.44
CA SER A 93 -8.31 6.14 3.89
C SER A 93 -8.25 4.77 4.57
N TYR A 94 -7.21 4.49 5.35
CA TYR A 94 -7.17 3.26 6.12
C TYR A 94 -8.26 3.28 7.21
N ARG A 95 -9.18 2.30 7.15
CA ARG A 95 -10.17 2.03 8.19
C ARG A 95 -10.14 0.55 8.53
N LEU A 96 -10.26 0.23 9.82
CA LEU A 96 -10.17 -1.16 10.28
C LEU A 96 -11.23 -2.05 9.62
N GLU A 97 -12.44 -1.53 9.45
CA GLU A 97 -13.54 -2.23 8.78
C GLU A 97 -13.32 -2.48 7.27
N ALA A 98 -12.44 -1.71 6.62
CA ALA A 98 -12.13 -1.82 5.20
C ALA A 98 -10.75 -2.45 4.95
N ALA A 99 -9.97 -2.74 5.99
CA ALA A 99 -8.56 -3.14 5.87
C ALA A 99 -8.36 -4.40 5.02
N ALA A 100 -9.23 -5.40 5.18
CA ALA A 100 -9.18 -6.63 4.39
C ALA A 100 -9.45 -6.38 2.90
N ASP A 101 -10.42 -5.51 2.59
CA ASP A 101 -10.77 -5.15 1.22
C ASP A 101 -9.66 -4.30 0.57
N VAL A 102 -9.10 -3.34 1.30
CA VAL A 102 -7.94 -2.54 0.87
C VAL A 102 -6.74 -3.44 0.57
N ARG A 103 -6.44 -4.39 1.46
CA ARG A 103 -5.39 -5.40 1.25
C ARG A 103 -5.64 -6.26 0.01
N SER A 104 -6.89 -6.52 -0.33
CA SER A 104 -7.25 -7.28 -1.52
C SER A 104 -7.14 -6.47 -2.82
N LEU A 105 -7.25 -5.14 -2.75
CA LEU A 105 -7.20 -4.26 -3.91
C LEU A 105 -5.80 -3.79 -4.27
N PHE A 106 -4.96 -3.55 -3.27
CA PHE A 106 -3.68 -2.87 -3.45
C PHE A 106 -2.53 -3.72 -2.94
N ASP A 107 -1.47 -3.90 -3.74
CA ASP A 107 -0.23 -4.47 -3.21
C ASP A 107 0.47 -3.40 -2.35
N PRO A 108 0.89 -3.73 -1.12
CA PRO A 108 1.61 -2.79 -0.28
C PRO A 108 2.94 -2.31 -0.89
N THR A 109 3.50 -2.97 -1.92
CA THR A 109 4.67 -2.45 -2.65
C THR A 109 4.37 -1.24 -3.52
N ASP A 110 3.11 -1.02 -3.88
CA ASP A 110 2.70 0.01 -4.84
C ASP A 110 2.21 1.29 -4.12
N VAL A 111 2.44 1.39 -2.80
CA VAL A 111 2.03 2.52 -1.97
C VAL A 111 3.14 3.57 -1.95
N SER A 112 2.85 4.75 -2.50
CA SER A 112 3.79 5.87 -2.60
C SER A 112 3.64 6.93 -1.51
N ASP A 113 2.47 7.02 -0.86
CA ASP A 113 2.20 8.00 0.20
C ASP A 113 2.17 7.36 1.61
N PRO A 114 2.64 8.08 2.66
CA PRO A 114 2.64 7.57 4.03
C PRO A 114 1.26 7.11 4.51
N VAL A 115 1.22 5.89 5.06
CA VAL A 115 0.00 5.35 5.68
C VAL A 115 -0.16 5.91 7.10
N ASP A 116 -1.32 6.55 7.37
CA ASP A 116 -1.71 6.94 8.72
C ASP A 116 -2.16 5.71 9.53
N HIS A 117 -1.18 4.95 10.04
CA HIS A 117 -1.41 3.73 10.80
C HIS A 117 -0.46 3.62 12.00
N PRO A 118 -0.89 3.07 13.16
CA PRO A 118 -0.05 2.93 14.35
C PRO A 118 1.26 2.13 14.13
N VAL A 119 1.32 1.32 13.07
CA VAL A 119 2.52 0.57 12.70
C VAL A 119 3.69 1.47 12.36
N THR A 120 3.47 2.67 11.82
CA THR A 120 4.52 3.63 11.49
C THR A 120 5.31 4.01 12.75
N GLY A 121 4.59 4.30 13.85
CA GLY A 121 5.22 4.54 15.15
C GLY A 121 5.92 3.31 15.74
N ALA A 122 5.44 2.09 15.45
CA ALA A 122 6.10 0.86 15.87
C ALA A 122 7.39 0.60 15.07
N LEU A 123 7.39 0.87 13.77
CA LEU A 123 8.57 0.81 12.90
C LEU A 123 9.63 1.82 13.33
N ASP A 124 9.25 3.05 13.67
CA ASP A 124 10.17 4.05 14.19
C ASP A 124 10.81 3.64 15.52
N ARG A 125 10.02 3.01 16.40
CA ARG A 125 10.55 2.39 17.63
C ARG A 125 11.52 1.27 17.33
N LEU A 126 11.16 0.35 16.44
CA LEU A 126 12.05 -0.75 16.04
C LEU A 126 13.36 -0.22 15.44
N ARG A 127 13.30 0.78 14.56
CA ARG A 127 14.47 1.43 13.93
C ARG A 127 15.41 2.03 14.96
N ARG A 128 14.87 2.66 16.01
CA ARG A 128 15.65 3.29 17.08
C ARG A 128 16.25 2.28 18.04
N ASP A 129 15.44 1.32 18.48
CA ASP A 129 15.77 0.42 19.58
C ASP A 129 16.57 -0.80 19.11
N ASP A 130 16.37 -1.23 17.87
CA ASP A 130 17.08 -2.35 17.23
C ASP A 130 17.21 -2.12 15.71
N PRO A 131 18.17 -1.27 15.29
CA PRO A 131 18.35 -0.90 13.88
C PRO A 131 18.73 -2.09 13.00
N THR A 132 19.36 -3.12 13.57
CA THR A 132 19.72 -4.35 12.84
C THR A 132 18.47 -5.14 12.48
N THR A 133 17.59 -5.41 13.45
CA THR A 133 16.32 -6.10 13.19
C THR A 133 15.42 -5.28 12.26
N PHE A 134 15.36 -3.96 12.44
CA PHE A 134 14.68 -3.07 11.49
C PHE A 134 15.22 -3.23 10.06
N GLY A 135 16.54 -3.27 9.89
CA GLY A 135 17.17 -3.45 8.57
C GLY A 135 16.75 -4.76 7.88
N TYR A 136 16.61 -5.85 8.65
CA TYR A 136 16.11 -7.13 8.13
C TYR A 136 14.62 -7.06 7.75
N VAL A 137 13.79 -6.41 8.55
CA VAL A 137 12.36 -6.21 8.22
C VAL A 137 12.23 -5.37 6.96
N ARG A 138 12.87 -4.19 6.92
CA ARG A 138 12.83 -3.29 5.77
C ARG A 138 13.15 -4.00 4.46
N ARG A 139 14.17 -4.86 4.44
CA ARG A 139 14.66 -5.49 3.21
C ARG A 139 13.89 -6.75 2.81
N HIS A 140 13.31 -7.47 3.75
CA HIS A 140 12.84 -8.84 3.52
C HIS A 140 11.39 -9.11 3.98
N TRP A 141 10.62 -8.07 4.31
CA TRP A 141 9.22 -8.22 4.73
C TRP A 141 8.38 -8.95 3.68
N ALA A 142 8.54 -8.64 2.38
CA ALA A 142 7.76 -9.25 1.30
C ALA A 142 8.02 -10.76 1.20
N GLU A 143 9.29 -11.19 1.22
CA GLU A 143 9.63 -12.61 1.24
C GLU A 143 9.13 -13.31 2.53
N ALA A 144 9.12 -12.60 3.66
CA ALA A 144 8.56 -13.13 4.90
C ALA A 144 7.04 -13.31 4.87
N ARG A 145 6.29 -12.35 4.31
CA ARG A 145 4.84 -12.47 4.02
C ARG A 145 4.59 -13.73 3.20
N ASP A 146 5.29 -13.82 2.08
CA ASP A 146 5.23 -14.89 1.12
C ASP A 146 5.52 -16.26 1.73
N GLY A 147 6.47 -16.33 2.67
CA GLY A 147 6.82 -17.53 3.40
C GLY A 147 5.75 -17.92 4.42
N ILE A 148 5.22 -16.95 5.17
CA ILE A 148 4.14 -17.15 6.15
C ILE A 148 2.89 -17.70 5.46
N GLU A 149 2.45 -17.03 4.39
CA GLU A 149 1.20 -17.34 3.69
C GLU A 149 1.23 -18.68 2.94
N ARG A 150 2.42 -19.15 2.53
CA ARG A 150 2.60 -20.48 1.92
C ARG A 150 2.85 -21.58 2.95
N CYS A 151 3.18 -21.26 4.20
CA CYS A 151 3.50 -22.27 5.20
C CYS A 151 2.22 -22.92 5.75
N THR A 152 2.09 -24.23 5.58
CA THR A 152 0.90 -24.97 6.04
C THR A 152 0.94 -25.38 7.52
N ARG A 153 2.00 -25.03 8.26
CA ARG A 153 2.18 -25.38 9.67
C ARG A 153 1.75 -24.24 10.56
N ASN A 154 1.04 -24.54 11.64
CA ASN A 154 0.64 -23.55 12.65
C ASN A 154 1.83 -23.00 13.44
N TYR A 155 2.79 -23.85 13.81
CA TYR A 155 3.89 -23.48 14.70
C TYR A 155 5.31 -23.76 14.12
N PRO A 156 5.66 -23.17 12.97
CA PRO A 156 6.91 -23.47 12.28
C PRO A 156 8.12 -22.76 12.90
N GLN A 157 9.30 -23.34 12.68
CA GLN A 157 10.58 -22.63 12.81
C GLN A 157 10.88 -21.82 11.53
N SER A 158 11.80 -20.85 11.58
CA SER A 158 12.18 -20.06 10.39
C SER A 158 12.62 -20.91 9.20
N LYS A 159 13.33 -22.03 9.44
CA LYS A 159 13.70 -22.99 8.39
C LYS A 159 12.50 -23.65 7.71
N GLN A 160 11.40 -23.86 8.44
CA GLN A 160 10.19 -24.47 7.91
C GLN A 160 9.34 -23.47 7.14
N VAL A 161 9.34 -22.19 7.54
CA VAL A 161 8.76 -21.09 6.75
C VAL A 161 9.56 -20.91 5.46
N HIS A 162 10.89 -20.84 5.57
CA HIS A 162 11.80 -20.72 4.43
C HIS A 162 11.63 -21.85 3.41
N ALA A 163 11.45 -23.09 3.88
CA ALA A 163 11.24 -24.25 3.00
C ALA A 163 9.91 -24.23 2.22
N ALA A 164 8.98 -23.32 2.53
CA ALA A 164 7.76 -23.12 1.74
C ALA A 164 8.00 -22.23 0.50
N LEU A 165 9.15 -21.55 0.42
CA LEU A 165 9.53 -20.68 -0.69
C LEU A 165 10.20 -21.49 -1.80
N SER A 166 9.89 -21.17 -3.07
CA SER A 166 10.43 -21.89 -4.22
C SER A 166 11.81 -21.40 -4.66
N ASP A 167 12.13 -20.13 -4.47
CA ASP A 167 13.43 -19.51 -4.78
C ASP A 167 13.72 -18.34 -3.82
N PRO A 168 14.04 -18.63 -2.55
CA PRO A 168 14.22 -17.58 -1.55
C PRO A 168 15.55 -16.85 -1.75
N ALA A 169 15.49 -15.51 -1.78
CA ALA A 169 16.68 -14.66 -1.81
C ALA A 169 17.40 -14.63 -0.45
N THR A 170 16.70 -15.00 0.63
CA THR A 170 17.28 -15.04 1.98
C THR A 170 17.69 -16.46 2.40
N THR A 171 18.47 -16.54 3.48
CA THR A 171 18.74 -17.81 4.18
C THR A 171 17.68 -18.03 5.27
N PRO A 172 17.48 -19.26 5.79
CA PRO A 172 16.65 -19.50 6.97
C PRO A 172 16.97 -18.64 8.19
N ARG A 173 18.26 -18.26 8.34
CA ARG A 173 18.73 -17.39 9.42
C ARG A 173 18.29 -15.95 9.20
N THR A 174 18.48 -15.44 7.98
CA THR A 174 18.05 -14.09 7.60
C THR A 174 16.53 -13.94 7.70
N LEU A 175 15.78 -14.90 7.15
CA LEU A 175 14.32 -14.94 7.32
C LEU A 175 13.92 -15.00 8.80
N GLY A 176 14.65 -15.76 9.61
CA GLY A 176 14.42 -15.82 11.06
C GLY A 176 14.59 -14.46 11.75
N ALA A 177 15.58 -13.66 11.35
CA ALA A 177 15.76 -12.31 11.87
C ALA A 177 14.60 -11.39 11.45
N THR A 178 14.15 -11.48 10.21
CA THR A 178 12.97 -10.76 9.71
C THR A 178 11.71 -11.14 10.48
N LEU A 179 11.43 -12.44 10.65
CA LEU A 179 10.28 -12.94 11.43
C LEU A 179 10.32 -12.45 12.88
N SER A 180 11.50 -12.40 13.51
CA SER A 180 11.64 -11.85 14.86
C SER A 180 11.30 -10.35 14.94
N GLY A 181 11.60 -9.59 13.88
CA GLY A 181 11.18 -8.20 13.77
C GLY A 181 9.67 -8.06 13.56
N LEU A 182 9.06 -8.94 12.76
CA LEU A 182 7.61 -8.98 12.56
C LEU A 182 6.86 -9.32 13.85
N VAL A 183 7.43 -10.16 14.74
CA VAL A 183 6.89 -10.36 16.10
C VAL A 183 6.93 -9.08 16.93
N ARG A 184 8.02 -8.31 16.87
CA ARG A 184 8.12 -7.01 17.57
C ARG A 184 7.20 -5.94 16.99
N LEU A 185 6.72 -6.17 15.77
CA LEU A 185 5.71 -5.39 15.08
C LEU A 185 4.36 -6.10 15.15
N ASP A 186 4.09 -6.92 16.16
CA ASP A 186 2.84 -7.64 16.44
C ASP A 186 2.11 -8.19 15.18
N VAL A 187 2.86 -8.58 14.13
CA VAL A 187 2.30 -9.18 12.91
C VAL A 187 2.00 -10.66 13.15
N LEU A 188 2.76 -11.30 14.03
CA LEU A 188 2.58 -12.67 14.45
C LEU A 188 3.21 -12.85 15.84
N ASP A 189 2.93 -13.98 16.48
CA ASP A 189 3.48 -14.29 17.79
C ASP A 189 4.59 -15.36 17.75
N THR A 190 5.13 -15.66 18.93
CA THR A 190 5.98 -16.84 19.15
C THR A 190 5.24 -17.89 19.95
N TRP A 191 5.47 -19.15 19.61
CA TRP A 191 4.85 -20.28 20.32
C TRP A 191 5.80 -20.89 21.36
N GLY A 192 5.51 -20.56 22.63
CA GLY A 192 6.10 -21.18 23.82
C GLY A 192 7.52 -20.70 24.17
N GLU A 193 7.90 -20.88 25.44
CA GLU A 193 9.27 -20.69 25.92
C GLU A 193 10.11 -21.93 25.54
N THR A 194 10.62 -21.97 24.31
CA THR A 194 11.43 -23.12 23.88
C THR A 194 12.92 -22.88 24.12
N VAL A 195 13.60 -23.87 24.73
CA VAL A 195 15.06 -23.92 24.91
C VAL A 195 15.84 -24.18 23.60
N GLY A 196 15.20 -24.01 22.44
CA GLY A 196 15.73 -24.30 21.11
C GLY A 196 15.33 -23.24 20.08
N SER A 197 15.40 -23.55 18.79
CA SER A 197 15.05 -22.57 17.73
C SER A 197 13.61 -22.09 17.89
N THR A 198 13.43 -20.76 17.91
CA THR A 198 12.14 -20.07 18.03
C THR A 198 11.10 -20.67 17.10
N ARG A 199 9.93 -20.97 17.65
CA ARG A 199 8.73 -21.29 16.88
C ARG A 199 7.84 -20.06 16.80
N TYR A 200 7.34 -19.82 15.61
CA TYR A 200 6.41 -18.74 15.32
C TYR A 200 5.00 -19.27 15.39
N ASP A 201 4.06 -18.45 15.87
CA ASP A 201 2.64 -18.78 15.87
C ASP A 201 1.98 -18.13 14.65
N LEU A 202 1.80 -18.91 13.59
CA LEU A 202 1.11 -18.44 12.38
C LEU A 202 -0.41 -18.39 12.55
N THR A 203 -0.96 -18.92 13.65
CA THR A 203 -2.40 -18.79 13.94
C THR A 203 -2.74 -17.39 14.46
N ALA A 204 -1.74 -16.67 14.98
CA ALA A 204 -1.82 -15.27 15.37
C ALA A 204 -1.37 -14.31 14.25
N TYR A 205 -1.18 -14.79 13.01
CA TYR A 205 -0.80 -13.94 11.89
C TYR A 205 -1.89 -12.91 11.59
N ASP A 206 -1.55 -11.63 11.69
CA ASP A 206 -2.38 -10.49 11.31
C ASP A 206 -1.98 -10.01 9.90
N PRO A 207 -2.75 -10.40 8.86
CA PRO A 207 -2.40 -10.04 7.49
C PRO A 207 -2.65 -8.56 7.18
N ASP A 208 -3.57 -7.91 7.89
CA ASP A 208 -3.87 -6.49 7.69
C ASP A 208 -2.74 -5.64 8.27
N ARG A 209 -2.20 -6.04 9.43
CA ARG A 209 -0.98 -5.44 9.98
C ARG A 209 0.24 -5.71 9.11
N MET A 210 0.36 -6.91 8.54
CA MET A 210 1.44 -7.22 7.59
C MET A 210 1.39 -6.34 6.35
N TRP A 211 0.20 -6.11 5.80
CA TRP A 211 -0.01 -5.17 4.70
C TRP A 211 0.44 -3.76 5.07
N ALA A 212 0.02 -3.25 6.24
CA ALA A 212 0.39 -1.92 6.69
C ALA A 212 1.91 -1.78 6.95
N VAL A 213 2.60 -2.84 7.42
CA VAL A 213 4.07 -2.87 7.51
C VAL A 213 4.69 -2.69 6.12
N GLY A 214 4.22 -3.45 5.12
CA GLY A 214 4.73 -3.37 3.75
C GLY A 214 4.55 -1.98 3.15
N ALA A 215 3.35 -1.43 3.27
CA ALA A 215 3.00 -0.11 2.75
C ALA A 215 3.85 1.00 3.39
N ALA A 216 4.04 0.97 4.71
CA ALA A 216 4.89 1.95 5.40
C ALA A 216 6.38 1.81 5.04
N LEU A 217 6.83 0.64 4.59
CA LEU A 217 8.23 0.42 4.19
C LEU A 217 8.50 0.80 2.73
N ALA A 218 7.49 0.67 1.85
CA ALA A 218 7.55 1.08 0.45
C ALA A 218 7.85 2.58 0.35
N THR A 219 7.03 3.40 1.00
CA THR A 219 7.17 4.88 1.04
C THR A 219 8.52 5.33 1.59
N SER A 220 9.03 4.66 2.63
CA SER A 220 10.32 4.99 3.26
C SER A 220 11.55 4.68 2.38
N SER A 221 11.36 3.94 1.29
CA SER A 221 12.44 3.59 0.37
C SER A 221 12.54 4.60 -0.77
N GLU A 222 11.42 5.12 -1.26
CA GLU A 222 11.34 6.15 -2.31
C GLU A 222 11.93 7.49 -1.85
N GLU A 223 11.70 7.90 -0.60
CA GLU A 223 12.30 9.13 -0.02
C GLU A 223 13.84 9.11 -0.07
N ARG A 224 14.47 7.94 -0.07
CA ARG A 224 15.94 7.80 -0.06
C ARG A 224 16.57 7.70 -1.44
N ASP A 225 15.83 7.22 -2.44
CA ASP A 225 16.31 7.20 -3.81
C ASP A 225 16.28 8.62 -4.41
N ALA A 226 15.30 9.45 -4.02
CA ALA A 226 15.24 10.87 -4.39
C ALA A 226 16.37 11.74 -3.78
N ASP A 227 16.81 11.41 -2.57
CA ASP A 227 17.92 12.09 -1.88
C ASP A 227 19.30 11.69 -2.45
N ASP A 228 19.47 10.44 -2.94
CA ASP A 228 20.73 9.96 -3.54
C ASP A 228 20.90 10.49 -4.99
N GLU A 229 19.80 10.64 -5.74
CA GLU A 229 19.82 11.23 -7.09
C GLU A 229 20.11 12.75 -7.05
N SER A 230 19.66 13.45 -6.00
CA SER A 230 19.96 14.88 -5.81
C SER A 230 21.41 15.15 -5.37
N ALA A 231 22.13 14.15 -4.87
CA ALA A 231 23.51 14.30 -4.37
C ALA A 231 24.59 14.16 -5.47
N THR A 232 24.23 13.80 -6.71
CA THR A 232 25.19 13.57 -7.82
C THR A 232 25.28 14.68 -8.85
N VAL A 233 24.54 15.80 -8.69
CA VAL A 233 24.65 16.97 -9.58
C VAL A 233 25.35 18.11 -8.86
N GLY A 234 26.68 18.12 -8.89
CA GLY A 234 27.46 19.28 -8.47
C GLY A 234 28.91 19.00 -8.09
N ASP A 235 29.75 18.70 -9.08
CA ASP A 235 31.14 19.20 -9.08
C ASP A 235 31.65 19.21 -10.53
N ASP A 236 31.62 20.41 -11.13
CA ASP A 236 32.38 20.79 -12.33
C ASP A 236 32.95 22.20 -12.08
#